data_AF-A0A4P9WQX0-F1
#
_entry.id   AF-A0A4P9WQX0-F1
#
_cell.length_a   1.000
_cell.length_b   1.000
_cell.length_c   1.000
_cell.angle_alpha   90.00
_cell.angle_beta   90.00
_cell.angle_gamma   90.00
#
_symmetry.space_group_name_H-M   'P 1'
#
loop_
_entity.id
_entity.type
_entity.pdbx_description
1 polymer ?
#
loop_
_entity_poly.entity_id
_entity_poly.type
_entity_poly.pdbx_seq_one_letter_code
_entity_poly.pdbx_strand_id
1 'polypeptide(L)'
;MDALQVTPISQANANQRAGRAGRTGPGVAYRLYTEPAYRRDMFVNPIPEIQRVNLSHVVLLLKSLGVDDLLQFDFIDAPPQDTMLNAMYHLWMLGALQREGHLTELGRKMVEFPVDPALAKILIMSV
;
A
#
# COMPACT_ATOMS: atom_id res chain seq x y z
N MET A 1 -5.03 5.06 -9.82
CA MET A 1 -3.75 5.45 -10.45
C MET A 1 -2.91 6.02 -9.33
N ASP A 2 -1.85 5.32 -8.95
CA ASP A 2 -1.02 5.71 -7.82
C ASP A 2 -0.08 6.83 -8.26
N ALA A 3 0.06 7.85 -7.41
CA ALA A 3 0.92 8.99 -7.68
C ALA A 3 1.73 9.33 -6.42
N LEU A 4 3.03 9.54 -6.61
CA LEU A 4 3.89 10.07 -5.57
C LEU A 4 3.72 11.59 -5.52
N GLN A 5 2.94 12.05 -4.55
CA GLN A 5 2.64 13.47 -4.38
C GLN A 5 3.19 13.99 -3.04
N VAL A 6 3.66 15.23 -3.06
CA VAL A 6 4.04 15.94 -1.83
C VAL A 6 2.76 16.19 -1.04
N THR A 7 2.70 15.64 0.17
CA THR A 7 1.56 15.76 1.07
C THR A 7 2.00 16.28 2.44
N PRO A 8 1.12 16.97 3.18
CA PRO A 8 1.40 17.35 4.56
C PRO A 8 1.72 16.13 5.43
N ILE A 9 2.62 16.32 6.41
CA ILE A 9 2.96 15.28 7.38
C ILE A 9 1.90 15.18 8.48
N SER A 10 1.81 14.01 9.12
CA SER A 10 1.03 13.85 10.35
C SER A 10 1.71 14.48 11.55
N GLN A 11 0.93 14.72 12.62
CA GLN A 11 1.43 15.21 13.90
C GLN A 11 2.45 14.25 14.52
N ALA A 12 2.21 12.94 14.44
CA ALA A 12 3.18 11.92 14.87
C ALA A 12 4.52 12.06 14.14
N ASN A 13 4.50 12.25 12.82
CA ASN A 13 5.73 12.45 12.03
C ASN A 13 6.43 13.77 12.38
N ALA A 14 5.67 14.85 12.60
CA ALA A 14 6.22 16.12 13.05
C ALA A 14 6.89 16.02 14.42
N ASN A 15 6.32 15.23 15.33
CA ASN A 15 6.86 15.00 16.67
C ASN A 15 8.11 14.12 16.61
N GLN A 16 8.13 13.07 15.79
CA GLN A 16 9.35 12.29 15.56
C GLN A 16 10.49 13.14 14.99
N ARG A 17 10.19 14.03 14.03
CA ARG A 17 11.20 14.96 13.48
C ARG A 17 11.76 15.90 14.54
N ALA A 18 10.89 16.47 15.38
CA ALA A 18 11.32 17.33 16.48
C ALA A 18 12.17 16.56 17.51
N GLY A 19 11.77 15.32 17.85
CA GLY A 19 12.52 14.47 18.78
C GLY A 19 13.94 14.13 18.32
N ARG A 20 14.22 14.13 17.00
CA ARG A 20 15.58 13.91 16.47
C ARG A 20 16.56 15.00 16.90
N ALA A 21 16.09 16.24 17.10
CA ALA A 21 16.94 17.33 17.56
C ALA A 21 17.41 17.15 19.01
N GLY A 22 16.68 16.39 19.82
CA GLY A 22 16.94 16.21 21.26
C GLY A 22 17.71 14.94 21.64
N ARG A 23 18.37 14.25 20.70
CA ARG A 23 18.96 12.91 20.96
C ARG A 23 20.19 12.93 21.86
N THR A 24 20.97 14.00 21.84
CA THR A 24 22.22 14.11 22.62
C THR A 24 22.09 15.08 23.80
N GLY A 25 21.20 16.07 23.69
CA GLY A 25 20.98 17.12 24.67
C GLY A 25 19.84 18.04 24.22
N PRO A 26 19.61 19.17 24.90
CA PRO A 26 18.57 20.12 24.50
C PRO A 26 18.79 20.60 23.06
N GLY A 27 17.77 20.42 22.22
CA GLY A 27 17.79 20.80 20.80
C GLY A 27 16.53 21.56 20.39
N VAL A 28 16.60 22.24 19.26
CA VAL A 28 15.51 23.08 18.74
C VAL A 28 15.07 22.56 17.36
N ALA A 29 13.76 22.51 17.13
CA ALA A 29 13.18 22.13 15.85
C ALA A 29 12.36 23.28 15.28
N TYR A 30 12.78 23.82 14.14
CA TYR A 30 12.07 24.89 13.44
C TYR A 30 11.03 24.29 12.49
N ARG A 31 9.75 24.59 12.75
CA ARG A 31 8.61 24.12 11.95
C ARG A 31 8.16 25.23 11.00
N LEU A 32 8.17 24.97 9.69
CA LEU A 32 7.77 25.92 8.65
C LEU A 32 6.24 25.91 8.41
N TYR A 33 5.47 25.92 9.49
CA TYR A 33 4.01 25.97 9.48
C TYR A 33 3.51 26.55 10.81
N THR A 34 2.30 27.08 10.81
CA THR A 34 1.72 27.71 12.00
C THR A 34 1.21 26.68 13.00
N GLU A 35 1.13 27.06 14.27
CA GLU A 35 0.57 26.19 15.31
C GLU A 35 -0.89 25.77 15.04
N PRO A 36 -1.79 26.65 14.54
CA PRO A 36 -3.13 26.23 14.13
C PRO A 36 -3.12 25.14 13.06
N ALA A 37 -2.23 25.25 12.05
CA ALA A 37 -2.13 24.24 10.99
C ALA A 37 -1.71 22.88 11.54
N TYR A 38 -0.79 22.85 12.52
CA TYR A 38 -0.41 21.62 13.21
C TYR A 38 -1.59 20.97 13.95
N ARG A 39 -2.43 21.78 14.63
CA ARG A 39 -3.52 21.26 15.47
C ARG A 39 -4.79 20.90 14.69
N ARG A 40 -5.09 21.59 13.59
CA ARG A 40 -6.37 21.47 12.86
C ARG A 40 -6.24 20.76 11.52
N ASP A 41 -5.15 21.01 10.79
CA ASP A 41 -5.05 20.59 9.38
C ASP A 41 -4.28 19.27 9.23
N MET A 42 -3.45 18.91 10.21
CA MET A 42 -2.65 17.68 10.18
C MET A 42 -3.35 16.51 10.88
N PHE A 43 -3.36 15.35 10.21
CA PHE A 43 -3.77 14.09 10.83
C PHE A 43 -2.91 13.75 12.04
N VAL A 44 -3.51 13.15 13.07
CA VAL A 44 -2.77 12.72 14.27
C VAL A 44 -1.72 11.67 13.89
N ASN A 45 -2.14 10.62 13.16
CA ASN A 45 -1.31 9.52 12.71
C ASN A 45 -1.24 9.49 11.16
N PRO A 46 -0.17 8.94 10.57
CA PRO A 46 -0.15 8.71 9.13
C PRO A 46 -1.21 7.68 8.75
N ILE A 47 -1.85 7.87 7.60
CA ILE A 47 -2.79 6.90 7.03
C ILE A 47 -2.00 5.63 6.64
N PRO A 48 -2.49 4.43 6.99
CA PRO A 48 -1.85 3.15 6.64
C PRO A 48 -1.59 2.99 5.14
N GLU A 49 -0.48 2.35 4.80
CA GLU A 49 -0.06 2.17 3.41
C GLU A 49 -1.06 1.31 2.62
N ILE A 50 -1.60 0.25 3.23
CA ILE A 50 -2.60 -0.64 2.63
C ILE A 50 -3.88 0.09 2.18
N GLN A 51 -4.19 1.25 2.77
CA GLN A 51 -5.34 2.07 2.39
C GLN A 51 -5.04 3.07 1.27
N ARG A 52 -3.77 3.19 0.84
CA ARG A 52 -3.28 4.24 -0.06
C ARG A 52 -2.62 3.75 -1.35
N VAL A 53 -2.34 2.46 -1.46
CA VAL A 53 -1.61 1.87 -2.58
C VAL A 53 -2.48 0.91 -3.38
N ASN A 54 -2.10 0.68 -4.64
CA ASN A 54 -2.65 -0.40 -5.45
C ASN A 54 -2.35 -1.75 -4.81
N LEU A 55 -3.40 -2.54 -4.59
CA LEU A 55 -3.32 -3.82 -3.91
C LEU A 55 -3.06 -5.00 -4.86
N SER A 56 -2.84 -4.79 -6.16
CA SER A 56 -2.70 -5.88 -7.14
C SER A 56 -1.60 -6.87 -6.76
N HIS A 57 -0.43 -6.38 -6.35
CA HIS A 57 0.66 -7.24 -5.88
C HIS A 57 0.32 -7.94 -4.55
N VAL A 58 -0.33 -7.23 -3.61
CA VAL A 58 -0.73 -7.78 -2.31
C VAL A 58 -1.79 -8.88 -2.46
N VAL A 59 -2.79 -8.66 -3.30
CA VAL A 59 -3.85 -9.63 -3.62
C VAL A 59 -3.25 -10.88 -4.27
N LEU A 60 -2.32 -10.70 -5.21
CA LEU A 60 -1.62 -11.80 -5.85
C LEU A 60 -0.84 -12.66 -4.83
N LEU A 61 -0.14 -11.99 -3.90
CA LEU A 61 0.61 -12.65 -2.82
C LEU A 61 -0.32 -13.37 -1.83
N LEU A 62 -1.39 -12.74 -1.37
CA LEU A 62 -2.34 -13.38 -0.45
C LEU A 62 -2.97 -14.62 -1.09
N LYS A 63 -3.30 -14.54 -2.38
CA LYS A 63 -3.82 -15.67 -3.14
C LYS A 63 -2.80 -16.80 -3.31
N SER A 64 -1.52 -16.49 -3.46
CA SER A 64 -0.46 -17.51 -3.52
C SER A 64 -0.21 -18.19 -2.18
N LEU A 65 -0.46 -17.48 -1.08
CA LEU A 65 -0.42 -18.02 0.29
C LEU A 65 -1.64 -18.89 0.65
N GLY A 66 -2.63 -19.00 -0.24
CA GLY A 66 -3.84 -19.81 -0.02
C GLY A 66 -4.96 -19.09 0.71
N VAL A 67 -4.98 -17.76 0.71
CA VAL A 67 -6.10 -16.99 1.26
C VAL A 67 -7.24 -16.93 0.24
N ASP A 68 -8.34 -17.63 0.53
CA ASP A 68 -9.51 -17.70 -0.35
C ASP A 68 -10.40 -16.46 -0.23
N ASP A 69 -10.81 -16.10 0.99
CA ASP A 69 -11.63 -14.92 1.25
C ASP A 69 -10.77 -13.73 1.70
N LEU A 70 -10.56 -12.80 0.77
CA LEU A 70 -9.80 -11.58 1.03
C LEU A 70 -10.62 -10.52 1.78
N LEU A 71 -11.95 -10.59 1.71
CA LEU A 71 -12.84 -9.63 2.38
C LEU A 71 -12.99 -9.96 3.87
N GLN A 72 -12.86 -11.24 4.23
CA GLN A 72 -12.83 -11.71 5.62
C GLN A 72 -11.41 -11.87 6.19
N PHE A 73 -10.39 -11.48 5.44
CA PHE A 73 -9.02 -11.55 5.95
C PHE A 73 -8.82 -10.52 7.08
N ASP A 74 -8.24 -10.96 8.20
CA ASP A 74 -8.01 -10.15 9.40
C ASP A 74 -6.88 -9.13 9.21
N PHE A 75 -7.15 -8.07 8.45
CA PHE A 75 -6.27 -6.91 8.37
C PHE A 75 -6.34 -6.08 9.66
N ILE A 76 -5.18 -5.60 10.14
CA ILE A 76 -5.12 -4.63 11.26
C ILE A 76 -5.88 -3.35 10.88
N ASP A 77 -5.59 -2.83 9.69
CA ASP A 77 -6.30 -1.71 9.07
C ASP A 77 -6.80 -2.19 7.70
N ALA A 78 -8.09 -2.51 7.60
CA ALA A 78 -8.65 -3.02 6.36
C ALA A 78 -8.57 -1.96 5.23
N PRO A 79 -8.21 -2.37 4.00
CA PRO A 79 -8.31 -1.50 2.84
C PRO A 79 -9.78 -1.25 2.45
N PRO A 80 -10.07 -0.17 1.71
CA PRO A 80 -11.38 0.01 1.09
C PRO A 80 -11.73 -1.16 0.17
N GLN A 81 -12.97 -1.66 0.27
CA GLN A 81 -13.44 -2.79 -0.53
C GLN A 81 -13.33 -2.51 -2.03
N ASP A 82 -13.63 -1.28 -2.47
CA ASP A 82 -13.50 -0.88 -3.87
C ASP A 82 -12.07 -1.06 -4.40
N THR A 83 -11.05 -0.72 -3.60
CA THR A 83 -9.64 -0.89 -4.00
C THR A 83 -9.29 -2.37 -4.14
N MET A 84 -9.80 -3.21 -3.24
CA MET A 84 -9.58 -4.66 -3.28
C MET A 84 -10.25 -5.30 -4.51
N LEU A 85 -11.51 -4.94 -4.77
CA LEU A 85 -12.25 -5.41 -5.95
C LEU A 85 -11.59 -4.98 -7.25
N ASN A 86 -11.12 -3.73 -7.34
CA ASN A 86 -10.39 -3.24 -8.50
C ASN A 86 -9.08 -4.00 -8.73
N ALA A 87 -8.34 -4.34 -7.66
CA ALA A 87 -7.12 -5.14 -7.75
C ALA A 87 -7.40 -6.58 -8.22
N MET A 88 -8.45 -7.23 -7.68
CA MET A 88 -8.88 -8.56 -8.14
C MET A 88 -9.31 -8.54 -9.60
N TYR A 89 -10.09 -7.54 -10.00
CA TYR A 89 -10.51 -7.37 -11.39
C TYR A 89 -9.32 -7.14 -12.32
N HIS A 90 -8.34 -6.34 -11.90
CA HIS A 90 -7.11 -6.12 -12.66
C HIS A 90 -6.32 -7.41 -12.87
N LEU A 91 -6.13 -8.22 -11.82
CA LEU A 91 -5.45 -9.51 -11.92
C LEU A 91 -6.22 -10.52 -12.78
N TRP A 92 -7.56 -10.49 -12.73
CA TRP A 92 -8.40 -11.28 -13.63
C TRP A 92 -8.21 -10.87 -15.10
N MET A 93 -8.20 -9.57 -15.41
CA MET A 93 -7.90 -9.08 -16.76
C MET A 93 -6.48 -9.46 -17.24
N LEU A 94 -5.51 -9.52 -16.32
CA LEU A 94 -4.16 -9.98 -16.62
C LEU A 94 -4.08 -11.50 -16.83
N GLY A 95 -5.13 -12.26 -16.48
CA GLY A 95 -5.14 -13.73 -16.54
C GLY A 95 -4.40 -14.40 -15.38
N ALA A 96 -4.09 -13.64 -14.32
CA ALA A 96 -3.48 -14.17 -13.10
C ALA A 96 -4.50 -14.87 -12.19
N LEU A 97 -5.76 -14.44 -12.25
CA LEU A 97 -6.88 -15.04 -11.52
C LEU A 97 -7.92 -15.62 -12.47
N GLN A 98 -8.55 -16.72 -12.06
CA GLN A 98 -9.74 -17.28 -12.69
C GLN A 98 -11.00 -16.51 -12.28
N ARG A 99 -12.15 -16.80 -12.91
CA ARG A 99 -13.43 -16.12 -12.61
C ARG A 99 -13.88 -16.41 -11.17
N GLU A 100 -13.53 -17.57 -10.66
CA GLU A 100 -13.80 -18.05 -9.31
C GLU A 100 -12.86 -17.41 -8.26
N GLY A 101 -11.84 -16.66 -8.71
CA GLY A 101 -10.88 -16.00 -7.82
C GLY A 101 -9.69 -16.87 -7.39
N HIS A 102 -9.49 -18.02 -8.04
CA HIS A 102 -8.32 -18.88 -7.84
C HIS A 102 -7.14 -18.46 -8.73
N LEU A 103 -5.92 -18.73 -8.25
CA LEU A 103 -4.68 -18.40 -8.95
C LEU A 103 -4.45 -19.34 -10.15
N THR A 104 -4.18 -18.77 -11.33
CA THR A 104 -3.82 -19.54 -12.54
C THR A 104 -2.35 -19.98 -12.50
N GLU A 105 -1.94 -20.86 -13.43
CA GLU A 105 -0.51 -21.17 -13.62
C GLU A 105 0.31 -19.92 -13.96
N LEU A 106 -0.26 -19.01 -14.76
CA LEU A 106 0.35 -17.72 -15.06
C LEU A 106 0.49 -16.88 -13.77
N GLY A 107 -0.57 -16.78 -12.96
CA GLY A 107 -0.54 -16.06 -11.70
C GLY A 107 0.51 -16.62 -10.72
N ARG A 108 0.68 -17.95 -10.67
CA ARG A 108 1.74 -18.60 -9.88
C ARG A 108 3.14 -18.17 -10.33
N LYS A 109 3.39 -18.16 -11.63
CA LYS A 109 4.66 -17.67 -12.19
C LYS A 109 4.87 -16.18 -11.91
N MET A 110 3.81 -15.36 -11.98
CA MET A 110 3.91 -13.93 -11.70
C MET A 110 4.38 -13.63 -10.27
N VAL A 111 3.98 -14.45 -9.29
CA VAL A 111 4.37 -14.30 -7.86
C VAL A 111 5.88 -14.41 -7.66
N GLU A 112 6.58 -15.14 -8.52
CA GLU A 112 8.03 -15.35 -8.40
C GLU A 112 8.84 -14.08 -8.75
N PHE A 113 8.23 -13.10 -9.42
CA PHE A 113 8.89 -11.87 -9.83
C PHE A 113 8.62 -10.72 -8.84
N PRO A 114 9.66 -9.97 -8.41
CA PRO A 114 9.52 -8.83 -7.52
C PRO A 114 9.12 -7.54 -8.27
N VAL A 115 8.16 -7.63 -9.18
CA VAL A 115 7.69 -6.51 -10.01
C VAL A 115 6.17 -6.44 -10.03
N ASP A 116 5.61 -5.35 -10.53
CA ASP A 116 4.17 -5.22 -10.71
C ASP A 116 3.60 -6.36 -11.59
N PRO A 117 2.41 -6.92 -11.29
CA PRO A 117 1.84 -8.03 -12.06
C PRO A 117 1.76 -7.79 -13.57
N ALA A 118 1.53 -6.54 -14.01
CA ALA A 118 1.51 -6.23 -15.43
C ALA A 118 2.90 -6.38 -16.07
N LEU A 119 3.96 -5.96 -15.38
CA LEU A 119 5.34 -6.13 -15.82
C LEU A 119 5.77 -7.60 -15.77
N ALA A 120 5.38 -8.32 -14.71
CA ALA A 120 5.64 -9.75 -14.60
C ALA A 120 5.05 -10.53 -15.78
N LYS A 121 3.82 -10.18 -16.19
CA LYS A 121 3.19 -10.76 -17.39
C LYS A 121 4.03 -10.56 -18.64
N ILE A 122 4.53 -9.34 -18.86
CA ILE A 122 5.34 -9.01 -20.04
C ILE A 122 6.62 -9.84 -20.05
N LEU A 123 7.30 -9.97 -18.91
CA LEU A 123 8.52 -10.78 -18.78
C LEU A 123 8.25 -12.26 -19.09
N ILE A 124 7.18 -12.83 -18.54
CA ILE A 124 6.82 -14.25 -18.77
C ILE A 124 6.47 -14.49 -20.24
N MET A 125 5.78 -13.56 -20.91
CA MET A 125 5.38 -13.68 -22.31
C MET A 125 6.48 -13.36 -23.31
N SER A 126 7.61 -12.80 -22.86
CA SER A 126 8.75 -12.44 -23.72
C SER A 126 9.64 -13.62 -24.10
N VAL A 127 9.40 -14.78 -23.48
CA VAL A 127 10.08 -16.06 -23.71
C VAL A 127 9.22 -16.94 -24.60
#